data_AF-A0A0G4LSG7-F1
#
_entry.id   AF-A0A0G4LSG7-F1
#
_cell.length_a   1.000
_cell.length_b   1.000
_cell.length_c   1.000
_cell.angle_alpha   90.00
_cell.angle_beta   90.00
_cell.angle_gamma   90.00
#
_symmetry.space_group_name_H-M   'P 1'
#
loop_
_entity.id
_entity.type
_entity.pdbx_description
1 polymer ?
#
loop_
_entity_poly.entity_id
_entity_poly.type
_entity_poly.pdbx_seq_one_letter_code
_entity_poly.pdbx_strand_id
1 'polypeptide(L)'
;MSCDICGRSHHAQRLPFLCAVDARNHCYDGRMKNAFALLENEKLQKEIGEIVKSSENEIRSGDSAQNHTIVMRYSLSEQRAAEDRTSRIIEQADRLKAEVAAAREEIERRRAVIARRKAELASASNGLAARRARQLEDTERSIQSLNFKWERSADGMARTRAFLCMEAAKLFGLRRLKKSNSPSPYEYRIGSVTITDLSSMHSASPEQLSTWLANVAHILALASYYLAIRLPAELTLPHRDYPRPTIFNLVSSYRHDDVAFPGTSPSSHFGGGLDGTSNNAPPGPRPRPLYVDKTLPVLAKEDPATYSMFLEAVTLLAYDVSWACCTQGVSVGDRSAFEDVCHIGRNLYNLLIGQQLLG
;
A
#
# COMPACT_ATOMS: atom_id res chain seq x y z
N MET A 1 44.11 -15.77 33.33
CA MET A 1 44.15 -17.19 33.75
C MET A 1 42.76 -17.55 34.23
N SER A 2 41.95 -18.23 33.43
CA SER A 2 40.75 -18.91 33.91
C SER A 2 41.19 -20.07 34.80
N CYS A 3 40.52 -20.32 35.92
CA CYS A 3 40.83 -21.50 36.73
C CYS A 3 40.25 -22.75 36.06
N ASP A 4 41.05 -23.79 35.88
CA ASP A 4 40.63 -25.03 35.20
C ASP A 4 39.61 -25.86 35.99
N ILE A 5 39.38 -25.54 37.27
CA ILE A 5 38.39 -26.22 38.12
C ILE A 5 37.04 -25.49 38.10
N CYS A 6 37.02 -24.15 38.17
CA CYS A 6 35.76 -23.39 38.20
C CYS A 6 35.41 -22.74 36.84
N GLY A 7 36.32 -22.81 35.86
CA GLY A 7 36.11 -22.39 34.46
C GLY A 7 35.91 -20.89 34.23
N ARG A 8 36.04 -20.04 35.25
CA ARG A 8 35.68 -18.60 35.17
C ARG A 8 36.89 -17.67 35.16
N SER A 9 36.71 -16.50 34.55
CA SER A 9 37.64 -15.36 34.60
C SER A 9 37.41 -14.51 35.86
N HIS A 10 38.50 -14.18 36.56
CA HIS A 10 38.48 -13.41 37.81
C HIS A 10 37.96 -11.96 37.61
N HIS A 11 37.07 -11.50 38.50
CA HIS A 11 36.56 -10.12 38.56
C HIS A 11 36.85 -9.47 39.93
N ALA A 12 37.74 -8.47 39.95
CA ALA A 12 38.35 -7.93 41.17
C ALA A 12 37.41 -7.26 42.19
N GLN A 13 36.19 -6.87 41.83
CA GLN A 13 35.32 -6.05 42.70
C GLN A 13 34.02 -6.70 43.16
N ARG A 14 33.53 -7.74 42.48
CA ARG A 14 32.19 -8.30 42.79
C ARG A 14 32.22 -9.71 43.34
N LEU A 15 33.22 -10.54 43.00
CA LEU A 15 33.31 -11.94 43.42
C LEU A 15 34.79 -12.35 43.46
N PRO A 16 35.53 -12.08 44.55
CA PRO A 16 36.99 -12.17 44.53
C PRO A 16 37.48 -13.61 44.40
N PHE A 17 36.86 -14.60 45.07
CA PHE A 17 37.26 -16.01 44.99
C PHE A 17 36.04 -16.93 45.11
N LEU A 18 35.94 -17.95 44.26
CA LEU A 18 34.84 -18.93 44.31
C LEU A 18 35.30 -20.31 44.83
N CYS A 19 36.58 -20.66 44.63
CA CYS A 19 37.16 -21.90 45.16
C CYS A 19 38.55 -21.66 45.76
N ALA A 20 39.04 -22.64 46.52
CA ALA A 20 40.37 -22.58 47.14
C ALA A 20 41.51 -22.43 46.10
N VAL A 21 41.31 -22.89 44.86
CA VAL A 21 42.31 -22.78 43.80
C VAL A 21 42.38 -21.38 43.20
N ASP A 22 41.26 -20.65 43.13
CA ASP A 22 41.24 -19.23 42.71
C ASP A 22 42.01 -18.36 43.70
N ALA A 23 41.76 -18.55 45.00
CA ALA A 23 42.47 -17.85 46.06
C ALA A 23 43.98 -18.17 46.03
N ARG A 24 44.33 -19.43 45.76
CA ARG A 24 45.73 -19.87 45.62
C ARG A 24 46.40 -19.24 44.39
N ASN A 25 45.75 -19.23 43.23
CA ASN A 25 46.24 -18.64 41.98
C ASN A 25 46.46 -17.14 42.07
N HIS A 26 45.58 -16.41 42.76
CA HIS A 26 45.82 -14.99 43.01
C HIS A 26 47.04 -14.78 43.92
N CYS A 27 47.22 -15.60 44.96
CA CYS A 27 48.38 -15.48 45.86
C CYS A 27 49.70 -15.88 45.20
N TYR A 28 49.69 -16.66 44.11
CA TYR A 28 50.89 -17.21 43.49
C TYR A 28 51.83 -16.14 42.91
N ASP A 29 51.29 -15.12 42.26
CA ASP A 29 52.11 -14.03 41.69
C ASP A 29 52.82 -13.24 42.80
N GLY A 30 52.11 -12.93 43.88
CA GLY A 30 52.70 -12.28 45.06
C GLY A 30 53.76 -13.14 45.75
N ARG A 31 53.53 -14.46 45.86
CA ARG A 31 54.51 -15.40 46.43
C ARG A 31 55.76 -15.51 45.56
N MET A 32 55.61 -15.56 44.23
CA MET A 32 56.75 -15.58 43.31
C MET A 32 57.56 -14.29 43.40
N LYS A 33 56.90 -13.13 43.40
CA LYS A 33 57.57 -11.84 43.60
C LYS A 33 58.34 -11.79 44.92
N ASN A 34 57.76 -12.30 46.01
CA ASN A 34 58.43 -12.33 47.30
C ASN A 34 59.61 -13.32 47.33
N ALA A 35 59.49 -14.48 46.67
CA ALA A 35 60.59 -15.43 46.53
C ALA A 35 61.74 -14.86 45.69
N PHE A 36 61.44 -14.16 44.59
CA PHE A 36 62.45 -13.43 43.82
C PHE A 36 63.12 -12.35 44.65
N ALA A 37 62.34 -11.55 45.40
CA ALA A 37 62.90 -10.53 46.29
C ALA A 37 63.80 -11.13 47.37
N LEU A 38 63.46 -12.29 47.94
CA LEU A 38 64.30 -13.00 48.93
C LEU A 38 65.58 -13.57 48.31
N LEU A 39 65.50 -14.16 47.11
CA LEU A 39 66.67 -14.65 46.38
C LEU A 39 67.61 -13.50 45.98
N GLU A 40 67.05 -12.37 45.57
CA GLU A 40 67.81 -11.16 45.28
C GLU A 40 68.44 -10.60 46.56
N ASN A 41 67.72 -10.61 47.69
CA ASN A 41 68.27 -10.22 48.99
C ASN A 41 69.41 -11.16 49.42
N GLU A 42 69.26 -12.47 49.27
CA GLU A 42 70.32 -13.45 49.57
C GLU A 42 71.54 -13.26 48.65
N LYS A 43 71.30 -12.99 47.35
CA LYS A 43 72.36 -12.67 46.40
C LYS A 43 73.11 -11.41 46.82
N LEU A 44 72.40 -10.34 47.16
CA LEU A 44 72.98 -9.09 47.64
C LEU A 44 73.72 -9.29 48.97
N GLN A 45 73.21 -10.12 49.88
CA GLN A 45 73.91 -10.46 51.13
C GLN A 45 75.20 -11.25 50.89
N LYS A 46 75.22 -12.15 49.88
CA LYS A 46 76.44 -12.85 49.45
C LYS A 46 77.44 -11.90 48.81
N GLU A 47 76.98 -11.03 47.89
CA GLU A 47 77.82 -10.00 47.27
C GLU A 47 78.41 -9.06 48.34
N ILE A 48 77.62 -8.61 49.32
CA ILE A 48 78.10 -7.81 50.46
C ILE A 48 79.08 -8.62 51.33
N GLY A 49 78.80 -9.89 51.61
CA GLY A 49 79.69 -10.76 52.36
C GLY A 49 81.03 -11.03 51.66
N GLU A 50 81.02 -11.15 50.33
CA GLU A 50 82.21 -11.26 49.49
C GLU A 50 82.99 -9.95 49.43
N ILE A 51 82.31 -8.80 49.35
CA ILE A 51 82.92 -7.46 49.42
C ILE A 51 83.55 -7.22 50.81
N VAL A 52 82.90 -7.65 51.89
CA VAL A 52 83.47 -7.54 53.25
C VAL A 52 84.68 -8.46 53.42
N LYS A 53 84.63 -9.71 52.92
CA LYS A 53 85.77 -10.65 52.96
C LYS A 53 86.93 -10.25 52.03
N SER A 54 86.65 -9.60 50.90
CA SER A 54 87.68 -9.02 50.04
C SER A 54 88.27 -7.76 50.66
N SER A 55 87.47 -6.93 51.35
CA SER A 55 87.99 -5.77 52.11
C SER A 55 88.89 -6.17 53.30
N GLU A 56 88.69 -7.34 53.91
CA GLU A 56 89.60 -7.90 54.93
C GLU A 56 90.88 -8.50 54.34
N ASN A 57 90.87 -8.94 53.07
CA ASN A 57 92.03 -9.51 52.37
C ASN A 57 92.82 -8.50 51.51
N GLU A 58 92.23 -7.34 51.16
CA GLU A 58 92.89 -6.27 50.38
C GLU A 58 93.72 -5.30 51.24
N ILE A 59 93.70 -5.42 52.58
CA ILE A 59 94.62 -4.69 53.49
C ILE A 59 96.07 -5.23 53.39
N ARG A 60 96.32 -6.29 52.62
CA ARG A 60 97.66 -6.88 52.40
C ARG A 60 98.04 -6.99 50.93
N SER A 61 98.09 -5.87 50.19
CA SER A 61 99.16 -5.67 49.20
C SER A 61 99.14 -4.23 48.71
N GLY A 62 100.21 -3.50 49.05
CA GLY A 62 100.48 -2.22 48.40
C GLY A 62 100.99 -2.47 46.99
N ASP A 63 100.49 -1.70 46.02
CA ASP A 63 101.42 -0.91 45.22
C ASP A 63 100.75 0.22 44.43
N SER A 64 101.45 1.35 44.47
CA SER A 64 101.54 2.38 43.43
C SER A 64 100.34 3.29 43.14
N ALA A 65 100.53 4.55 43.53
CA ALA A 65 99.70 5.74 43.31
C ALA A 65 99.29 6.01 41.83
N GLN A 66 99.79 5.24 40.86
CA GLN A 66 99.31 5.26 39.48
C GLN A 66 97.86 4.75 39.36
N ASN A 67 97.49 3.70 40.12
CA ASN A 67 96.16 3.10 40.10
C ASN A 67 95.10 4.02 40.71
N HIS A 68 95.42 4.75 41.79
CA HIS A 68 94.50 5.69 42.41
C HIS A 68 94.10 6.83 41.46
N THR A 69 95.04 7.29 40.62
CA THR A 69 94.77 8.35 39.63
C THR A 69 93.92 7.85 38.46
N ILE A 70 94.10 6.59 38.03
CA ILE A 70 93.32 5.96 36.95
C ILE A 70 91.91 5.61 37.45
N VAL A 71 91.78 5.03 38.65
CA VAL A 71 90.50 4.73 39.29
C VAL A 71 89.73 6.01 39.58
N MET A 72 90.36 7.05 40.12
CA MET A 72 89.71 8.35 40.36
C MET A 72 89.26 9.02 39.05
N ARG A 73 90.06 8.96 37.98
CA ARG A 73 89.65 9.46 36.65
C ARG A 73 88.51 8.64 36.06
N TYR A 74 88.53 7.31 36.23
CA TYR A 74 87.47 6.41 35.78
C TYR A 74 86.16 6.70 36.53
N SER A 75 86.20 6.80 37.86
CA SER A 75 85.05 7.17 38.69
C SER A 75 84.51 8.56 38.36
N LEU A 76 85.37 9.56 38.14
CA LEU A 76 84.95 10.90 37.67
C LEU A 76 84.34 10.84 36.26
N SER A 77 84.84 9.96 35.38
CA SER A 77 84.30 9.78 34.04
C SER A 77 82.95 9.06 34.04
N GLU A 78 82.77 8.06 34.91
CA GLU A 78 81.49 7.38 35.11
C GLU A 78 80.46 8.28 35.79
N GLN A 79 80.90 9.12 36.74
CA GLN A 79 80.05 10.12 37.37
C GLN A 79 79.57 11.14 36.34
N ARG A 80 80.46 11.68 35.49
CA ARG A 80 80.08 12.55 34.38
C ARG A 80 79.17 11.86 33.37
N ALA A 81 79.43 10.60 33.03
CA ALA A 81 78.57 9.82 32.14
C ALA A 81 77.20 9.51 32.76
N ALA A 82 77.10 9.37 34.09
CA ALA A 82 75.85 9.24 34.82
C ALA A 82 75.10 10.58 34.88
N GLU A 83 75.78 11.69 35.13
CA GLU A 83 75.22 13.05 35.11
C GLU A 83 74.69 13.41 33.71
N ASP A 84 75.43 13.09 32.64
CA ASP A 84 75.01 13.27 31.25
C ASP A 84 73.78 12.42 30.91
N ARG A 85 73.75 11.15 31.35
CA ARG A 85 72.58 10.27 31.18
C ARG A 85 71.36 10.83 31.91
N THR A 86 71.54 11.30 33.14
CA THR A 86 70.47 11.87 33.96
C THR A 86 69.95 13.16 33.32
N SER A 87 70.84 14.01 32.82
CA SER A 87 70.50 15.25 32.11
C SER A 87 69.68 14.95 30.84
N ARG A 88 70.10 13.98 30.04
CA ARG A 88 69.34 13.53 28.85
C ARG A 88 67.97 12.97 29.19
N ILE A 89 67.86 12.20 30.28
CA ILE A 89 66.57 11.66 30.76
C ILE A 89 65.64 12.80 31.20
N ILE A 90 66.16 13.80 31.91
CA ILE A 90 65.39 14.97 32.34
C ILE A 90 64.89 15.75 31.11
N GLU A 91 65.76 16.02 30.13
CA GLU A 91 65.36 16.69 28.89
C GLU A 91 64.31 15.91 28.10
N GLN A 92 64.38 14.58 28.07
CA GLN A 92 63.37 13.74 27.44
C GLN A 92 62.06 13.74 28.22
N ALA A 93 62.13 13.70 29.56
CA ALA A 93 60.96 13.80 30.41
C ALA A 93 60.25 15.15 30.27
N ASP A 94 61.01 16.24 30.17
CA ASP A 94 60.45 17.58 29.99
C ASP A 94 59.86 17.78 28.59
N ARG A 95 60.49 17.21 27.55
CA ARG A 95 59.88 17.11 26.22
C ARG A 95 58.57 16.35 26.24
N LEU A 96 58.53 15.18 26.90
CA LEU A 96 57.31 14.38 27.01
C LEU A 96 56.21 15.11 27.77
N LYS A 97 56.54 15.83 28.85
CA LYS A 97 55.58 16.68 29.58
C LYS A 97 55.00 17.78 28.70
N ALA A 98 55.84 18.43 27.88
CA ALA A 98 55.40 19.46 26.94
C ALA A 98 54.48 18.88 25.86
N GLU A 99 54.82 17.72 25.29
CA GLU A 99 53.97 17.02 24.31
C GLU A 99 52.64 16.59 24.91
N VAL A 100 52.63 16.06 26.15
CA VAL A 100 51.40 15.70 26.86
C VAL A 100 50.54 16.93 27.15
N ALA A 101 51.15 18.06 27.53
CA ALA A 101 50.44 19.31 27.73
C ALA A 101 49.79 19.81 26.42
N ALA A 102 50.54 19.82 25.32
CA ALA A 102 50.05 20.22 24.01
C ALA A 102 48.93 19.28 23.50
N ALA A 103 49.09 17.97 23.69
CA ALA A 103 48.07 16.99 23.32
C ALA A 103 46.78 17.15 24.15
N ARG A 104 46.90 17.45 25.45
CA ARG A 104 45.74 17.76 26.31
C ARG A 104 45.01 19.01 25.85
N GLU A 105 45.75 20.06 25.49
CA GLU A 105 45.17 21.29 24.98
C GLU A 105 44.44 21.08 23.63
N GLU A 106 45.03 20.30 22.72
CA GLU A 106 44.40 19.93 21.45
C GLU A 106 43.12 19.10 21.68
N ILE A 107 43.13 18.16 22.64
CA ILE A 107 41.93 17.39 23.01
C ILE A 107 40.83 18.30 23.53
N GLU A 108 41.14 19.24 24.42
CA GLU A 108 40.17 20.19 24.94
C GLU A 108 39.62 21.11 23.84
N ARG A 109 40.48 21.61 22.94
CA ARG A 109 40.03 22.39 21.77
C ARG A 109 39.07 21.60 20.90
N ARG A 110 39.38 20.33 20.59
CA ARG A 110 38.48 19.46 19.79
C ARG A 110 37.17 19.18 20.50
N ARG A 111 37.21 18.93 21.82
CA ARG A 111 36.01 18.74 22.64
C ARG A 111 35.11 19.97 22.62
N ALA A 112 35.69 21.15 22.76
CA ALA A 112 34.97 22.42 22.69
C ALA A 112 34.28 22.62 21.32
N VAL A 113 34.99 22.32 20.21
CA VAL A 113 34.41 22.39 18.86
C VAL A 113 33.25 21.41 18.68
N ILE A 114 33.39 20.16 19.14
CA ILE A 114 32.32 19.15 19.06
C ILE A 114 31.13 19.57 19.93
N ALA A 115 31.37 20.08 21.14
CA ALA A 115 30.32 20.55 22.04
C ALA A 115 29.53 21.70 21.41
N ARG A 116 30.24 22.67 20.80
CA ARG A 116 29.61 23.77 20.05
C ARG A 116 28.75 23.26 18.89
N ARG A 117 29.28 22.36 18.05
CA ARG A 117 28.51 21.76 16.93
C ARG A 117 27.27 21.01 17.41
N LYS A 118 27.38 20.27 18.52
CA LYS A 118 26.21 19.58 19.13
C LYS A 118 25.16 20.58 19.61
N ALA A 119 25.58 21.68 20.23
CA ALA A 119 24.67 22.74 20.66
C ALA A 119 24.00 23.44 19.46
N GLU A 120 24.75 23.73 18.40
CA GLU A 120 24.22 24.31 17.15
C GLU A 120 23.20 23.37 16.49
N LEU A 121 23.48 22.05 16.40
CA LEU A 121 22.53 21.06 15.87
C LEU A 121 21.29 20.91 16.76
N ALA A 122 21.44 20.90 18.08
CA ALA A 122 20.32 20.84 19.02
C ALA A 122 19.43 22.09 18.89
N SER A 123 20.04 23.27 18.75
CA SER A 123 19.32 24.52 18.51
C SER A 123 18.59 24.51 17.16
N ALA A 124 19.26 24.08 16.08
CA ALA A 124 18.68 24.02 14.74
C ALA A 124 17.54 22.98 14.61
N SER A 125 17.67 21.83 15.29
CA SER A 125 16.65 20.78 15.32
C SER A 125 15.51 21.06 16.30
N ASN A 126 15.65 22.08 17.16
CA ASN A 126 14.65 22.41 18.15
C ASN A 126 13.30 22.74 17.49
N GLY A 127 12.24 22.09 17.97
CA GLY A 127 10.88 22.25 17.46
C GLY A 127 10.62 21.66 16.08
N LEU A 128 11.59 21.02 15.39
CA LEU A 128 11.36 20.39 14.08
C LEU A 128 10.30 19.29 14.17
N ALA A 129 10.41 18.42 15.18
CA ALA A 129 9.45 17.34 15.41
C ALA A 129 8.04 17.88 15.72
N ALA A 130 7.95 18.92 16.56
CA ALA A 130 6.68 19.58 16.87
C ALA A 130 6.05 20.25 15.65
N ARG A 131 6.86 20.90 14.79
CA ARG A 131 6.38 21.48 13.53
C ARG A 131 5.86 20.40 12.57
N ARG A 132 6.59 19.28 12.42
CA ARG A 132 6.16 18.14 11.59
C ARG A 132 4.86 17.51 12.11
N ALA A 133 4.76 17.28 13.43
CA ALA A 133 3.56 16.74 14.04
C ALA A 133 2.34 17.64 13.79
N ARG A 134 2.49 18.96 14.00
CA ARG A 134 1.42 19.93 13.69
C ARG A 134 1.00 19.90 12.23
N GLN A 135 1.96 19.86 11.31
CA GLN A 135 1.66 19.78 9.87
C GLN A 135 0.88 18.50 9.53
N LEU A 136 1.26 17.35 10.10
CA LEU A 136 0.53 16.10 9.91
C LEU A 136 -0.89 16.19 10.47
N GLU A 137 -1.06 16.66 11.70
CA GLU A 137 -2.39 16.84 12.31
C GLU A 137 -3.28 17.79 11.48
N ASP A 138 -2.73 18.89 10.97
CA ASP A 138 -3.46 19.84 10.15
C ASP A 138 -3.88 19.20 8.81
N THR A 139 -3.02 18.38 8.19
CA THR A 139 -3.37 17.62 6.98
C THR A 139 -4.44 16.56 7.25
N GLU A 140 -4.35 15.83 8.36
CA GLU A 140 -5.35 14.83 8.76
C GLU A 140 -6.71 15.48 9.02
N ARG A 141 -6.74 16.60 9.75
CA ARG A 141 -7.97 17.37 9.97
C ARG A 141 -8.56 17.88 8.65
N SER A 142 -7.72 18.33 7.71
CA SER A 142 -8.17 18.74 6.38
C SER A 142 -8.77 17.58 5.59
N ILE A 143 -8.15 16.40 5.63
CA ILE A 143 -8.66 15.18 4.98
C ILE A 143 -10.01 14.78 5.57
N GLN A 144 -10.14 14.76 6.90
CA GLN A 144 -11.39 14.44 7.58
C GLN A 144 -12.51 15.43 7.20
N SER A 145 -12.20 16.73 7.18
CA SER A 145 -13.17 17.75 6.77
C SER A 145 -13.60 17.62 5.30
N LEU A 146 -12.64 17.33 4.41
CA LEU A 146 -12.93 17.12 2.99
C LEU A 146 -13.79 15.87 2.78
N ASN A 147 -13.45 14.75 3.44
CA ASN A 147 -14.21 13.51 3.36
C ASN A 147 -15.65 13.71 3.85
N PHE A 148 -15.84 14.42 4.97
CA PHE A 148 -17.17 14.74 5.47
C PHE A 148 -17.99 15.57 4.47
N LYS A 149 -17.38 16.60 3.87
CA LYS A 149 -18.04 17.43 2.85
C LYS A 149 -18.37 16.62 1.60
N TRP A 150 -17.46 15.76 1.16
CA TRP A 150 -17.63 14.87 0.02
C TRP A 150 -18.78 13.90 0.26
N GLU A 151 -18.78 13.20 1.40
CA GLU A 151 -19.83 12.25 1.77
C GLU A 151 -21.20 12.93 1.85
N ARG A 152 -21.28 14.10 2.50
CA ARG A 152 -22.51 14.90 2.54
C ARG A 152 -23.00 15.30 1.14
N SER A 153 -22.09 15.71 0.27
CA SER A 153 -22.45 16.07 -1.11
C SER A 153 -22.87 14.85 -1.93
N ALA A 154 -22.20 13.71 -1.73
CA ALA A 154 -22.49 12.46 -2.43
C ALA A 154 -23.85 11.89 -2.00
N ASP A 155 -24.15 11.88 -0.69
CA ASP A 155 -25.46 11.49 -0.15
C ASP A 155 -26.56 12.42 -0.67
N GLY A 156 -26.34 13.74 -0.66
CA GLY A 156 -27.27 14.71 -1.25
C GLY A 156 -27.55 14.42 -2.73
N MET A 157 -26.51 14.18 -3.53
CA MET A 157 -26.64 13.86 -4.95
C MET A 157 -27.36 12.52 -5.16
N ALA A 158 -27.03 11.49 -4.38
CA ALA A 158 -27.68 10.19 -4.45
C ALA A 158 -29.19 10.30 -4.18
N ARG A 159 -29.59 11.07 -3.16
CA ARG A 159 -31.00 11.34 -2.85
C ARG A 159 -31.73 12.07 -3.96
N THR A 160 -31.12 13.11 -4.54
CA THR A 160 -31.73 13.84 -5.66
C THR A 160 -31.88 12.94 -6.89
N ARG A 161 -30.86 12.16 -7.24
CA ARG A 161 -30.91 11.24 -8.38
C ARG A 161 -31.96 10.15 -8.18
N ALA A 162 -32.01 9.56 -6.99
CA ALA A 162 -33.05 8.62 -6.60
C ALA A 162 -34.44 9.25 -6.77
N PHE A 163 -34.67 10.43 -6.20
CA PHE A 163 -35.94 11.15 -6.34
C PHE A 163 -36.35 11.34 -7.81
N LEU A 164 -35.43 11.80 -8.67
CA LEU A 164 -35.70 11.97 -10.10
C LEU A 164 -36.07 10.66 -10.81
N CYS A 165 -35.36 9.56 -10.50
CA CYS A 165 -35.69 8.23 -11.02
C CYS A 165 -37.09 7.77 -10.59
N MET A 166 -37.45 7.97 -9.32
CA MET A 166 -38.78 7.61 -8.81
C MET A 166 -39.87 8.45 -9.45
N GLU A 167 -39.69 9.76 -9.53
CA GLU A 167 -40.70 10.65 -10.13
C GLU A 167 -40.87 10.37 -11.61
N ALA A 168 -39.79 10.11 -12.36
CA ALA A 168 -39.89 9.63 -13.74
C ALA A 168 -40.71 8.35 -13.82
N ALA A 169 -40.39 7.33 -13.01
CA ALA A 169 -41.17 6.08 -12.99
C ALA A 169 -42.66 6.29 -12.68
N LYS A 170 -42.98 7.17 -11.72
CA LYS A 170 -44.37 7.52 -11.37
C LYS A 170 -45.09 8.27 -12.48
N LEU A 171 -44.41 9.19 -13.19
CA LEU A 171 -44.98 9.93 -14.31
C LEU A 171 -45.38 9.02 -15.46
N PHE A 172 -44.56 8.02 -15.77
CA PHE A 172 -44.94 6.96 -16.72
C PHE A 172 -46.00 6.01 -16.16
N GLY A 173 -46.31 6.08 -14.86
CA GLY A 173 -47.32 5.27 -14.20
C GLY A 173 -46.83 3.86 -13.87
N LEU A 174 -45.54 3.67 -13.59
CA LEU A 174 -44.99 2.38 -13.12
C LEU A 174 -45.57 2.02 -11.75
N ARG A 175 -46.23 0.88 -11.64
CA ARG A 175 -46.89 0.42 -10.41
C ARG A 175 -46.78 -1.09 -10.24
N ARG A 176 -46.77 -1.52 -8.98
CA ARG A 176 -46.90 -2.92 -8.56
C ARG A 176 -48.30 -3.15 -8.00
N LEU A 177 -49.04 -4.07 -8.60
CA LEU A 177 -50.39 -4.48 -8.19
C LEU A 177 -50.35 -5.89 -7.62
N LYS A 178 -51.11 -6.14 -6.55
CA LYS A 178 -51.24 -7.50 -5.99
C LYS A 178 -52.25 -8.26 -6.84
N LYS A 179 -51.88 -9.44 -7.31
CA LYS A 179 -52.77 -10.31 -8.10
C LYS A 179 -53.41 -11.33 -7.17
N SER A 180 -54.75 -11.37 -7.15
CA SER A 180 -55.47 -12.42 -6.43
C SER A 180 -55.50 -13.68 -7.29
N ASN A 181 -55.09 -14.82 -6.74
CA ASN A 181 -55.13 -16.16 -7.37
C ASN A 181 -54.16 -16.40 -8.56
N SER A 182 -52.91 -15.96 -8.48
CA SER A 182 -51.86 -16.38 -9.44
C SER A 182 -50.56 -16.81 -8.77
N PRO A 183 -49.76 -17.67 -9.41
CA PRO A 183 -48.45 -18.09 -8.88
C PRO A 183 -47.46 -16.94 -8.72
N SER A 184 -47.53 -15.90 -9.57
CA SER A 184 -46.85 -14.64 -9.30
C SER A 184 -47.73 -13.74 -8.44
N PRO A 185 -47.30 -13.32 -7.23
CA PRO A 185 -48.12 -12.52 -6.31
C PRO A 185 -48.33 -11.08 -6.78
N TYR A 186 -47.51 -10.61 -7.72
CA TYR A 186 -47.51 -9.23 -8.18
C TYR A 186 -47.56 -9.13 -9.70
N GLU A 187 -48.28 -8.13 -10.17
CA GLU A 187 -48.33 -7.69 -11.56
C GLU A 187 -47.71 -6.30 -11.66
N TYR A 188 -46.88 -6.06 -12.68
CA TYR A 188 -46.22 -4.77 -12.90
C TYR A 188 -46.82 -4.09 -14.13
N ARG A 189 -47.19 -2.81 -13.99
CA ARG A 189 -47.84 -2.04 -15.06
C ARG A 189 -47.17 -0.69 -15.26
N ILE A 190 -47.20 -0.18 -16.48
CA ILE A 190 -46.85 1.20 -16.83
C ILE A 190 -48.10 1.83 -17.45
N GLY A 191 -48.70 2.79 -16.75
CA GLY A 191 -49.99 3.36 -17.13
C GLY A 191 -51.08 2.29 -17.11
N SER A 192 -51.73 2.07 -18.26
CA SER A 192 -52.74 1.02 -18.45
C SER A 192 -52.18 -0.31 -18.97
N VAL A 193 -50.88 -0.37 -19.29
CA VAL A 193 -50.26 -1.50 -19.99
C VAL A 193 -49.49 -2.40 -19.01
N THR A 194 -49.77 -3.70 -19.04
CA THR A 194 -49.05 -4.70 -18.24
C THR A 194 -47.71 -5.05 -18.87
N ILE A 195 -46.65 -5.05 -18.06
CA ILE A 195 -45.34 -5.58 -18.42
C ILE A 195 -45.42 -7.11 -18.34
N THR A 196 -45.30 -7.75 -19.49
CA THR A 196 -45.41 -9.20 -19.62
C THR A 196 -44.04 -9.86 -19.42
N ASP A 197 -43.98 -10.93 -18.62
CA ASP A 197 -42.76 -11.73 -18.45
C ASP A 197 -42.38 -12.40 -19.78
N LEU A 198 -41.07 -12.54 -20.04
CA LEU A 198 -40.54 -13.08 -21.30
C LEU A 198 -41.15 -14.46 -21.66
N SER A 199 -41.39 -15.32 -20.67
CA SER A 199 -41.99 -16.65 -20.86
C SER A 199 -43.44 -16.61 -21.39
N SER A 200 -44.16 -15.52 -21.14
CA SER A 200 -45.58 -15.36 -21.46
C SER A 200 -45.86 -14.40 -22.62
N MET A 201 -44.83 -13.83 -23.25
CA MET A 201 -44.99 -12.87 -24.36
C MET A 201 -45.73 -13.42 -25.57
N HIS A 202 -45.68 -14.73 -25.81
CA HIS A 202 -46.34 -15.39 -26.94
C HIS A 202 -47.87 -15.17 -26.98
N SER A 203 -48.48 -14.87 -25.82
CA SER A 203 -49.91 -14.62 -25.65
C SER A 203 -50.30 -13.14 -25.68
N ALA A 204 -49.33 -12.23 -25.69
CA ALA A 204 -49.58 -10.79 -25.67
C ALA A 204 -49.84 -10.23 -27.08
N SER A 205 -50.63 -9.15 -27.17
CA SER A 205 -50.86 -8.47 -28.45
C SER A 205 -49.61 -7.69 -28.89
N PRO A 206 -49.42 -7.47 -30.21
CA PRO A 206 -48.25 -6.74 -30.72
C PRO A 206 -48.23 -5.28 -30.24
N GLU A 207 -49.40 -4.65 -30.13
CA GLU A 207 -49.53 -3.28 -29.60
C GLU A 207 -49.14 -3.23 -28.13
N GLN A 208 -49.60 -4.20 -27.33
CA GLN A 208 -49.22 -4.29 -25.93
C GLN A 208 -47.70 -4.42 -25.78
N LEU A 209 -47.08 -5.37 -26.51
CA LEU A 209 -45.64 -5.61 -26.46
C LEU A 209 -44.84 -4.36 -26.84
N SER A 210 -45.16 -3.77 -27.98
CA SER A 210 -44.46 -2.58 -28.48
C SER A 210 -44.59 -1.39 -27.53
N THR A 211 -45.77 -1.23 -26.90
CA THR A 211 -46.03 -0.10 -25.99
C THR A 211 -45.24 -0.22 -24.71
N TRP A 212 -45.28 -1.37 -24.02
CA TRP A 212 -44.54 -1.49 -22.76
C TRP A 212 -43.03 -1.50 -22.99
N LEU A 213 -42.53 -2.11 -24.08
CA LEU A 213 -41.11 -2.08 -24.42
C LEU A 213 -40.62 -0.65 -24.66
N ALA A 214 -41.39 0.16 -25.40
CA ALA A 214 -41.05 1.55 -25.62
C ALA A 214 -41.02 2.37 -24.32
N ASN A 215 -41.99 2.15 -23.44
CA ASN A 215 -42.02 2.81 -22.13
C ASN A 215 -40.85 2.37 -21.25
N VAL A 216 -40.54 1.07 -21.18
CA VAL A 216 -39.39 0.58 -20.39
C VAL A 216 -38.09 1.15 -20.93
N ALA A 217 -37.87 1.15 -22.25
CA ALA A 217 -36.68 1.74 -22.86
C ALA A 217 -36.53 3.24 -22.50
N HIS A 218 -37.63 4.00 -22.54
CA HIS A 218 -37.61 5.41 -22.19
C HIS A 218 -37.30 5.64 -20.70
N ILE A 219 -38.00 4.94 -19.81
CA ILE A 219 -37.77 5.02 -18.36
C ILE A 219 -36.33 4.64 -18.04
N LEU A 220 -35.79 3.57 -18.65
CA LEU A 220 -34.44 3.10 -18.39
C LEU A 220 -33.38 4.08 -18.91
N ALA A 221 -33.59 4.71 -20.06
CA ALA A 221 -32.70 5.75 -20.58
C ALA A 221 -32.70 7.01 -19.70
N LEU A 222 -33.85 7.42 -19.16
CA LEU A 222 -33.93 8.52 -18.20
C LEU A 222 -33.25 8.15 -16.87
N ALA A 223 -33.50 6.94 -16.38
CA ALA A 223 -32.89 6.46 -15.15
C ALA A 223 -31.37 6.35 -15.29
N SER A 224 -30.86 5.85 -16.41
CA SER A 224 -29.41 5.76 -16.65
C SER A 224 -28.77 7.15 -16.71
N TYR A 225 -29.44 8.12 -17.33
CA TYR A 225 -29.03 9.52 -17.34
C TYR A 225 -28.98 10.11 -15.91
N TYR A 226 -30.04 9.97 -15.11
CA TYR A 226 -30.06 10.50 -13.75
C TYR A 226 -29.05 9.83 -12.82
N LEU A 227 -28.89 8.51 -12.94
CA LEU A 227 -27.91 7.75 -12.16
C LEU A 227 -26.48 7.97 -12.65
N ALA A 228 -26.30 8.61 -13.80
CA ALA A 228 -25.02 8.78 -14.49
C ALA A 228 -24.30 7.45 -14.74
N ILE A 229 -25.07 6.43 -15.15
CA ILE A 229 -24.58 5.10 -15.49
C ILE A 229 -24.75 4.85 -16.98
N ARG A 230 -23.83 4.08 -17.55
CA ARG A 230 -23.85 3.70 -18.97
C ARG A 230 -24.34 2.27 -19.13
N LEU A 231 -25.46 2.09 -19.83
CA LEU A 231 -26.03 0.75 -20.07
C LEU A 231 -25.11 -0.10 -20.96
N PRO A 232 -24.99 -1.42 -20.73
CA PRO A 232 -24.20 -2.31 -21.59
C PRO A 232 -24.68 -2.35 -23.04
N ALA A 233 -25.98 -2.46 -23.25
CA ALA A 233 -26.59 -2.36 -24.56
C ALA A 233 -27.08 -0.92 -24.79
N GLU A 234 -26.70 -0.34 -25.93
CA GLU A 234 -27.06 1.05 -26.23
C GLU A 234 -28.52 1.13 -26.67
N LEU A 235 -29.31 1.93 -25.97
CA LEU A 235 -30.69 2.26 -26.32
C LEU A 235 -30.75 3.49 -27.22
N THR A 236 -31.47 3.37 -28.32
CA THR A 236 -31.86 4.50 -29.16
C THR A 236 -33.33 4.80 -28.92
N LEU A 237 -33.61 6.00 -28.41
CA LEU A 237 -34.98 6.47 -28.20
C LEU A 237 -35.58 6.98 -29.52
N PRO A 238 -36.92 7.05 -29.62
CA PRO A 238 -37.58 7.66 -30.77
C PRO A 238 -37.04 9.07 -31.07
N HIS A 239 -36.66 9.31 -32.33
CA HIS A 239 -36.25 10.62 -32.83
C HIS A 239 -36.91 10.89 -34.19
N ARG A 240 -36.65 12.07 -34.78
CA ARG A 240 -37.32 12.54 -36.00
C ARG A 240 -37.25 11.54 -37.15
N ASP A 241 -36.12 10.87 -37.30
CA ASP A 241 -35.89 9.97 -38.42
C ASP A 241 -36.36 8.55 -38.09
N TYR A 242 -36.46 8.16 -36.82
CA TYR A 242 -36.92 6.84 -36.40
C TYR A 242 -37.89 6.91 -35.21
N PRO A 243 -39.20 6.63 -35.42
CA PRO A 243 -40.23 6.88 -34.40
C PRO A 243 -40.35 5.77 -33.34
N ARG A 244 -39.55 4.71 -33.42
CA ARG A 244 -39.62 3.54 -32.52
C ARG A 244 -38.30 3.35 -31.78
N PRO A 245 -38.28 2.71 -30.60
CA PRO A 245 -37.02 2.46 -29.91
C PRO A 245 -36.30 1.25 -30.51
N THR A 246 -34.97 1.30 -30.47
CA THR A 246 -34.08 0.17 -30.81
C THR A 246 -32.99 0.00 -29.77
N ILE A 247 -32.34 -1.18 -29.82
CA ILE A 247 -31.22 -1.52 -28.94
C ILE A 247 -30.10 -2.18 -29.72
N PHE A 248 -28.85 -1.77 -29.50
CA PHE A 248 -27.69 -2.43 -30.09
C PHE A 248 -27.27 -3.64 -29.25
N ASN A 249 -26.68 -4.67 -29.87
CA ASN A 249 -26.00 -5.70 -29.08
C ASN A 249 -24.77 -5.13 -28.36
N LEU A 250 -24.30 -5.88 -27.38
CA LEU A 250 -23.15 -5.52 -26.56
C LEU A 250 -21.89 -5.18 -27.39
N VAL A 251 -21.65 -5.90 -28.47
CA VAL A 251 -20.46 -5.71 -29.31
C VAL A 251 -20.54 -4.42 -30.13
N SER A 252 -21.73 -4.06 -30.60
CA SER A 252 -21.98 -2.88 -31.45
C SER A 252 -22.29 -1.62 -30.65
N SER A 253 -22.65 -1.76 -29.37
CA SER A 253 -23.05 -0.64 -28.53
C SER A 253 -21.91 0.36 -28.41
N TYR A 254 -22.24 1.63 -28.66
CA TYR A 254 -21.34 2.79 -28.64
C TYR A 254 -20.18 2.71 -29.62
N ARG A 255 -20.33 1.93 -30.69
CA ARG A 255 -19.48 2.03 -31.86
C ARG A 255 -20.10 3.05 -32.81
N HIS A 256 -19.49 4.22 -32.89
CA HIS A 256 -20.01 5.36 -33.65
C HIS A 256 -19.65 5.31 -35.15
N ASP A 257 -19.33 4.12 -35.67
CA ASP A 257 -19.14 3.94 -37.11
C ASP A 257 -20.50 4.01 -37.82
N ASP A 258 -20.52 4.48 -39.07
CA ASP A 258 -21.73 4.77 -39.87
C ASP A 258 -22.80 3.66 -39.77
N VAL A 259 -23.72 3.83 -38.83
CA VAL A 259 -24.81 2.90 -38.60
C VAL A 259 -25.83 3.12 -39.71
N ALA A 260 -25.92 2.16 -40.63
CA ALA A 260 -27.00 2.14 -41.59
C ALA A 260 -28.34 2.06 -40.84
N PHE A 261 -29.22 3.02 -41.13
CA PHE A 261 -30.48 3.19 -40.44
C PHE A 261 -31.37 1.92 -40.56
N PRO A 262 -32.02 1.47 -39.48
CA PRO A 262 -32.89 0.30 -39.52
C PRO A 262 -34.08 0.53 -40.46
N GLY A 263 -34.08 -0.16 -41.60
CA GLY A 263 -35.09 -0.05 -42.65
C GLY A 263 -34.64 0.71 -43.91
N THR A 264 -33.47 1.35 -43.92
CA THR A 264 -32.88 1.94 -45.15
C THR A 264 -31.88 1.04 -45.84
N SER A 265 -31.60 -0.16 -45.30
CA SER A 265 -30.93 -1.19 -46.09
C SER A 265 -31.90 -1.62 -47.19
N PRO A 266 -31.61 -1.37 -48.47
CA PRO A 266 -32.46 -1.89 -49.53
C PRO A 266 -32.51 -3.40 -49.35
N SER A 267 -33.73 -3.93 -49.23
CA SER A 267 -34.00 -5.35 -49.39
C SER A 267 -33.31 -5.79 -50.68
N SER A 268 -32.20 -6.52 -50.54
CA SER A 268 -31.49 -7.13 -51.65
C SER A 268 -32.34 -8.28 -52.20
N HIS A 269 -33.39 -7.92 -52.93
CA HIS A 269 -34.20 -8.80 -53.74
C HIS A 269 -34.32 -8.17 -55.13
N PHE A 270 -33.69 -8.86 -56.08
CA PHE A 270 -33.83 -8.76 -57.54
C PHE A 270 -33.11 -7.63 -58.28
N GLY A 271 -32.23 -8.03 -59.21
CA GLY A 271 -31.85 -7.24 -60.38
C GLY A 271 -30.37 -6.92 -60.46
N GLY A 272 -29.69 -7.48 -61.46
CA GLY A 272 -28.32 -7.14 -61.80
C GLY A 272 -28.17 -5.65 -62.12
N GLY A 273 -27.14 -5.05 -61.53
CA GLY A 273 -26.64 -3.72 -61.87
C GLY A 273 -25.13 -3.77 -61.69
N LEU A 274 -24.39 -3.60 -62.78
CA LEU A 274 -22.95 -3.50 -62.79
C LEU A 274 -22.54 -2.24 -62.03
N ASP A 275 -21.91 -2.40 -60.86
CA ASP A 275 -20.79 -1.56 -60.47
C ASP A 275 -19.98 -2.28 -59.40
N GLY A 276 -18.82 -2.79 -59.83
CA GLY A 276 -17.88 -3.46 -58.97
C GLY A 276 -16.97 -2.44 -58.30
N THR A 277 -17.15 -2.21 -57.00
CA THR A 277 -16.05 -2.06 -56.02
C THR A 277 -16.64 -2.00 -54.60
N SER A 278 -16.02 -2.74 -53.67
CA SER A 278 -16.27 -2.79 -52.20
C SER A 278 -17.40 -3.67 -51.65
N ASN A 279 -17.40 -4.97 -51.97
CA ASN A 279 -18.30 -5.97 -51.36
C ASN A 279 -17.66 -6.80 -50.22
N ASN A 280 -16.88 -6.18 -49.32
CA ASN A 280 -16.24 -6.89 -48.21
C ASN A 280 -16.17 -6.08 -46.89
N ALA A 281 -17.04 -5.08 -46.71
CA ALA A 281 -17.22 -4.48 -45.39
C ALA A 281 -18.04 -5.44 -44.51
N PRO A 282 -17.60 -5.77 -43.28
CA PRO A 282 -18.43 -6.53 -42.36
C PRO A 282 -19.78 -5.81 -42.18
N PRO A 283 -20.89 -6.54 -41.99
CA PRO A 283 -22.20 -5.91 -41.77
C PRO A 283 -22.07 -4.90 -40.64
N GLY A 284 -22.40 -3.64 -40.93
CA GLY A 284 -22.39 -2.57 -39.94
C GLY A 284 -23.27 -2.90 -38.74
N PRO A 285 -23.08 -2.20 -37.61
CA PRO A 285 -23.82 -2.46 -36.39
C PRO A 285 -25.34 -2.38 -36.65
N ARG A 286 -26.06 -3.51 -36.55
CA ARG A 286 -27.51 -3.54 -36.81
C ARG A 286 -28.30 -3.35 -35.50
N PRO A 287 -29.04 -2.24 -35.32
CA PRO A 287 -29.90 -2.07 -34.15
C PRO A 287 -31.08 -3.05 -34.21
N ARG A 288 -31.45 -3.62 -33.06
CA ARG A 288 -32.58 -4.54 -32.93
C ARG A 288 -33.85 -3.76 -32.56
N PRO A 289 -34.99 -4.04 -33.20
CA PRO A 289 -36.24 -3.35 -32.92
C PRO A 289 -36.84 -3.77 -31.57
N LEU A 290 -37.27 -2.79 -30.77
CA LEU A 290 -38.06 -3.02 -29.54
C LEU A 290 -39.56 -2.91 -29.81
N TYR A 291 -40.03 -3.43 -30.94
CA TYR A 291 -41.42 -3.46 -31.33
C TYR A 291 -41.72 -4.66 -32.23
N VAL A 292 -43.00 -5.00 -32.34
CA VAL A 292 -43.53 -6.02 -33.24
C VAL A 292 -44.86 -5.56 -33.84
N ASP A 293 -45.06 -5.86 -35.12
CA ASP A 293 -46.30 -5.54 -35.83
C ASP A 293 -47.26 -6.74 -35.94
N LYS A 294 -46.80 -7.93 -35.55
CA LYS A 294 -47.54 -9.20 -35.60
C LYS A 294 -47.36 -9.99 -34.32
N THR A 295 -48.27 -10.92 -34.05
CA THR A 295 -48.15 -11.81 -32.89
C THR A 295 -46.91 -12.68 -33.04
N LEU A 296 -46.23 -12.98 -31.92
CA LEU A 296 -44.98 -13.74 -31.94
C LEU A 296 -45.07 -15.09 -32.67
N PRO A 297 -46.16 -15.89 -32.52
CA PRO A 297 -46.27 -17.16 -33.25
C PRO A 297 -46.40 -16.98 -34.77
N VAL A 298 -47.00 -15.88 -35.23
CA VAL A 298 -47.12 -15.57 -36.67
C VAL A 298 -45.78 -15.08 -37.19
N LEU A 299 -45.14 -14.15 -36.46
CA LEU A 299 -43.83 -13.62 -36.82
C LEU A 299 -42.77 -14.72 -36.92
N ALA A 300 -42.76 -15.68 -35.97
CA ALA A 300 -41.83 -16.80 -35.99
C ALA A 300 -41.99 -17.71 -37.21
N LYS A 301 -43.18 -17.79 -37.81
CA LYS A 301 -43.45 -18.59 -39.02
C LYS A 301 -43.14 -17.84 -40.31
N GLU A 302 -43.48 -16.55 -40.35
CA GLU A 302 -43.36 -15.72 -41.56
C GLU A 302 -41.95 -15.15 -41.74
N ASP A 303 -41.34 -14.67 -40.66
CA ASP A 303 -40.00 -14.08 -40.67
C ASP A 303 -39.21 -14.48 -39.40
N PRO A 304 -38.58 -15.67 -39.41
CA PRO A 304 -37.78 -16.16 -38.29
C PRO A 304 -36.60 -15.25 -37.94
N ALA A 305 -36.06 -14.49 -38.90
CA ALA A 305 -34.93 -13.60 -38.67
C ALA A 305 -35.35 -12.38 -37.85
N THR A 306 -36.46 -11.73 -38.21
CA THR A 306 -37.02 -10.62 -37.43
C THR A 306 -37.50 -11.08 -36.05
N TYR A 307 -38.09 -12.27 -35.96
CA TYR A 307 -38.43 -12.88 -34.67
C TYR A 307 -37.20 -13.04 -33.75
N SER A 308 -36.10 -13.57 -34.28
CA SER A 308 -34.85 -13.75 -33.52
C SER A 308 -34.25 -12.41 -33.06
N MET A 309 -34.20 -11.41 -33.96
CA MET A 309 -33.72 -10.07 -33.61
C MET A 309 -34.58 -9.39 -32.54
N PHE A 310 -35.90 -9.59 -32.57
CA PHE A 310 -36.79 -9.07 -31.53
C PHE A 310 -36.54 -9.74 -30.18
N LEU A 311 -36.41 -11.07 -30.13
CA LEU A 311 -36.08 -11.77 -28.87
C LEU A 311 -34.71 -11.34 -28.33
N GLU A 312 -33.72 -11.16 -29.20
CA GLU A 312 -32.42 -10.59 -28.82
C GLU A 312 -32.61 -9.18 -28.23
N ALA A 313 -33.45 -8.32 -28.83
CA ALA A 313 -33.74 -6.99 -28.32
C ALA A 313 -34.31 -7.02 -26.88
N VAL A 314 -35.31 -7.88 -26.65
CA VAL A 314 -35.98 -7.97 -25.35
C VAL A 314 -35.05 -8.56 -24.27
N THR A 315 -34.21 -9.53 -24.64
CA THR A 315 -33.22 -10.11 -23.71
C THR A 315 -32.12 -9.11 -23.35
N LEU A 316 -31.65 -8.30 -24.31
CA LEU A 316 -30.72 -7.19 -24.05
C LEU A 316 -31.36 -6.14 -23.13
N LEU A 317 -32.63 -5.81 -23.33
CA LEU A 317 -33.34 -4.87 -22.46
C LEU A 317 -33.47 -5.41 -21.03
N ALA A 318 -33.78 -6.71 -20.87
CA ALA A 318 -33.79 -7.35 -19.56
C ALA A 318 -32.41 -7.32 -18.89
N TYR A 319 -31.36 -7.58 -19.68
CA TYR A 319 -29.98 -7.51 -19.22
C TYR A 319 -29.63 -6.10 -18.72
N ASP A 320 -29.93 -5.03 -19.49
CA ASP A 320 -29.68 -3.65 -19.09
C ASP A 320 -30.40 -3.27 -17.79
N VAL A 321 -31.66 -3.67 -17.62
CA VAL A 321 -32.41 -3.43 -16.36
C VAL A 321 -31.73 -4.15 -15.19
N SER A 322 -31.35 -5.43 -15.37
CA SER A 322 -30.67 -6.20 -14.33
C SER A 322 -29.28 -5.64 -14.00
N TRP A 323 -28.57 -5.12 -15.01
CA TRP A 323 -27.28 -4.47 -14.85
C TRP A 323 -27.44 -3.17 -14.06
N ALA A 324 -28.43 -2.35 -14.41
CA ALA A 324 -28.73 -1.11 -13.70
C ALA A 324 -29.03 -1.41 -12.21
N CYS A 325 -29.87 -2.40 -11.93
CA CYS A 325 -30.09 -2.89 -10.56
C CYS A 325 -28.77 -3.23 -9.84
N CYS A 326 -27.89 -4.00 -10.48
CA CYS A 326 -26.63 -4.42 -9.87
C CYS A 326 -25.70 -3.24 -9.58
N THR A 327 -25.62 -2.23 -10.47
CA THR A 327 -24.80 -1.03 -10.22
C THR A 327 -25.31 -0.20 -9.05
N GLN A 328 -26.61 -0.24 -8.75
CA GLN A 328 -27.24 0.46 -7.64
C GLN A 328 -27.38 -0.41 -6.38
N GLY A 329 -26.80 -1.62 -6.35
CA GLY A 329 -26.91 -2.53 -5.21
C GLY A 329 -28.31 -3.11 -4.99
N VAL A 330 -29.20 -3.05 -6.00
CA VAL A 330 -30.54 -3.65 -5.96
C VAL A 330 -30.42 -5.15 -6.25
N SER A 331 -31.00 -5.99 -5.39
CA SER A 331 -31.04 -7.44 -5.65
C SER A 331 -32.02 -7.78 -6.78
N VAL A 332 -31.55 -8.63 -7.70
CA VAL A 332 -32.32 -9.16 -8.83
C VAL A 332 -32.78 -10.62 -8.58
N GLY A 333 -32.47 -11.18 -7.40
CA GLY A 333 -32.60 -12.61 -7.14
C GLY A 333 -31.30 -13.35 -7.45
N ASP A 334 -31.40 -14.60 -7.91
CA ASP A 334 -30.24 -15.38 -8.35
C ASP A 334 -29.78 -14.90 -9.73
N ARG A 335 -28.56 -14.32 -9.78
CA ARG A 335 -27.96 -13.81 -11.02
C ARG A 335 -27.65 -14.91 -12.04
N SER A 336 -27.52 -16.16 -11.59
CA SER A 336 -27.33 -17.32 -12.46
C SER A 336 -28.64 -17.86 -13.02
N ALA A 337 -29.78 -17.51 -12.41
CA ALA A 337 -31.10 -17.87 -12.88
C ALA A 337 -31.57 -16.88 -13.95
N PHE A 338 -31.73 -17.37 -15.18
CA PHE A 338 -32.22 -16.57 -16.30
C PHE A 338 -33.59 -15.92 -16.01
N GLU A 339 -34.48 -16.63 -15.31
CA GLU A 339 -35.81 -16.14 -14.95
C GLU A 339 -35.75 -14.84 -14.12
N ASP A 340 -34.85 -14.80 -13.14
CA ASP A 340 -34.70 -13.66 -12.23
C ASP A 340 -34.22 -12.39 -12.94
N VAL A 341 -33.31 -12.56 -13.90
CA VAL A 341 -32.84 -11.49 -14.80
C VAL A 341 -33.97 -11.00 -15.71
N CYS A 342 -34.80 -11.92 -16.21
CA CYS A 342 -35.86 -11.64 -17.18
C CYS A 342 -37.14 -11.03 -16.60
N HIS A 343 -37.27 -10.94 -15.28
CA HIS A 343 -38.39 -10.24 -14.62
C HIS A 343 -38.25 -8.71 -14.69
N ILE A 344 -38.31 -8.15 -15.92
CA ILE A 344 -38.12 -6.73 -16.23
C ILE A 344 -38.97 -5.83 -15.32
N GLY A 345 -40.28 -6.12 -15.20
CA GLY A 345 -41.19 -5.29 -14.42
C GLY A 345 -40.84 -5.24 -12.94
N ARG A 346 -40.49 -6.39 -12.35
CA ARG A 346 -40.03 -6.49 -10.95
C ARG A 346 -38.73 -5.73 -10.74
N ASN A 347 -37.76 -5.96 -11.60
CA ASN A 347 -36.41 -5.41 -11.47
C ASN A 347 -36.45 -3.88 -11.65
N LEU A 348 -37.18 -3.39 -12.65
CA LEU A 348 -37.38 -1.96 -12.90
C LEU A 348 -38.12 -1.29 -11.73
N TYR A 349 -39.17 -1.92 -11.20
CA TYR A 349 -39.88 -1.39 -10.03
C TYR A 349 -38.98 -1.30 -8.80
N ASN A 350 -38.20 -2.36 -8.52
CA ASN A 350 -37.30 -2.40 -7.37
C ASN A 350 -36.18 -1.35 -7.47
N LEU A 351 -35.64 -1.15 -8.67
CA LEU A 351 -34.63 -0.13 -8.96
C LEU A 351 -35.15 1.29 -8.71
N LEU A 352 -36.34 1.61 -9.21
CA LEU A 352 -36.81 3.01 -9.28
C LEU A 352 -37.70 3.42 -8.12
N ILE A 353 -38.41 2.46 -7.50
CA ILE A 353 -39.41 2.74 -6.46
C ILE A 353 -39.15 1.90 -5.20
N GLY A 354 -38.85 0.61 -5.36
CA GLY A 354 -38.78 -0.35 -4.25
C GLY A 354 -37.73 -0.01 -3.20
N GLN A 355 -36.54 0.45 -3.59
CA GLN A 355 -35.49 0.84 -2.64
C GLN A 355 -35.79 2.12 -1.86
N GLN A 356 -36.57 3.05 -2.43
CA GLN A 356 -36.89 4.32 -1.76
C GLN A 356 -37.96 4.22 -0.68
N LEU A 357 -38.72 3.12 -0.67
CA LEU A 357 -39.72 2.84 0.36
C LEU A 357 -39.11 2.19 1.62
N LEU A 358 -37.83 1.82 1.58
CA LEU A 358 -37.10 1.16 2.68
C LEU A 358 -36.07 2.09 3.36
N GLY A 359 -35.93 3.33 2.88
CA GLY A 359 -35.02 4.35 3.40
C GLY A 359 -35.71 5.44 4.21
#